data_AF-A0A1R1B5C1-F1
#
_entry.id   AF-A0A1R1B5C1-F1
#
_cell.length_a   1.000
_cell.length_b   1.000
_cell.length_c   1.000
_cell.angle_alpha   90.00
_cell.angle_beta   90.00
_cell.angle_gamma   90.00
#
_symmetry.space_group_name_H-M   'P 1'
#
loop_
_entity.id
_entity.type
_entity.pdbx_description
1 polymer ?
#
loop_
_entity_poly.entity_id
_entity_poly.type
_entity_poly.pdbx_seq_one_letter_code
_entity_poly.pdbx_strand_id
1 'polypeptide(L)'
;MKMTSKPWKLVLTGMTALSLLAGCSSASDTTTGTKSTEAAAVNKEGFPIVNEPLTLTMMAPDVGVQNWQDMIVLQQMKEMTGISFRYLNAPKDSFDTKKNLVFASGDYPDVFYAAGLTAAEQMNYGEQGILIPLEELIEEYAPNFKALMDEIPEIRKSITAPDGHIYSLPAIDLSQHWYRNPMWYNGDFMKALNIDKLPETTEELYTFLKRVKEEDPNGNGVADEIPISSVSTATTNARDIRTWLLGAFGVYEDEIYVDDEDVVHYTPIEEGFREYLVYMNRLWKEDLLDHESYSQTAEQKKAKAQNNQVALFSDWHAYMTKGGEPSTKDPMFAPVKSDLVDKPAIAKNRGITMGAFAITVTNPAPEASMRWVDYLYSYEGSLFFNKGPEGKLWEYTDEANRVKRYLPVPDGKEMEDYRATLTPNYGIPAPTINTDDINKGLKTDFDLWVEKETKEKLLDRGARPPFPALFLTVEEQTEINSLNSDLSTYVQQMEAKFVTGAEPLSNWDNYLSTMKKMGADRVVEIYQGAYDRWKSN
;
A
#
# COMPACT_ATOMS: atom_id res chain seq x y z
N MET A 1 -55.10 22.14 -29.69
CA MET A 1 -56.07 23.21 -30.06
C MET A 1 -55.43 24.55 -29.71
N LYS A 2 -55.16 25.37 -30.75
CA LYS A 2 -54.76 26.80 -30.77
C LYS A 2 -53.47 27.20 -30.02
N MET A 3 -52.38 27.47 -30.76
CA MET A 3 -51.96 28.74 -31.42
C MET A 3 -51.27 29.69 -30.41
N THR A 4 -50.17 30.40 -30.64
CA THR A 4 -49.36 30.77 -31.83
C THR A 4 -48.16 31.60 -31.30
N SER A 5 -46.93 31.32 -31.75
CA SER A 5 -46.11 32.14 -32.68
C SER A 5 -45.06 33.08 -32.03
N LYS A 6 -43.81 32.60 -32.07
CA LYS A 6 -42.51 33.28 -32.34
C LYS A 6 -42.60 34.45 -33.37
N PRO A 7 -41.47 35.02 -33.87
CA PRO A 7 -40.38 35.82 -33.25
C PRO A 7 -40.05 37.07 -34.15
N TRP A 8 -39.12 37.99 -33.82
CA TRP A 8 -38.31 38.65 -34.87
C TRP A 8 -37.06 39.45 -34.40
N LYS A 9 -36.00 39.19 -35.17
CA LYS A 9 -34.69 39.79 -35.54
C LYS A 9 -34.45 41.30 -35.26
N LEU A 10 -33.27 41.75 -34.80
CA LEU A 10 -31.95 41.93 -35.47
C LEU A 10 -31.91 43.13 -36.46
N VAL A 11 -30.88 44.00 -36.34
CA VAL A 11 -30.20 44.89 -37.34
C VAL A 11 -29.61 46.12 -36.58
N LEU A 12 -28.29 46.26 -36.39
CA LEU A 12 -27.20 46.78 -37.26
C LEU A 12 -27.04 48.32 -37.28
N THR A 13 -25.80 48.78 -37.54
CA THR A 13 -25.28 50.13 -37.93
C THR A 13 -24.74 50.97 -36.75
N GLY A 14 -23.58 51.64 -36.77
CA GLY A 14 -22.53 51.87 -37.77
C GLY A 14 -21.49 52.88 -37.23
N MET A 15 -20.32 52.91 -37.88
CA MET A 15 -19.10 53.70 -37.66
C MET A 15 -19.26 55.22 -37.43
N THR A 16 -18.27 55.82 -36.74
CA THR A 16 -17.46 57.04 -37.05
C THR A 16 -16.88 57.60 -35.73
N ALA A 17 -15.75 58.30 -35.61
CA ALA A 17 -14.50 58.52 -36.33
C ALA A 17 -13.61 59.39 -35.40
N LEU A 18 -12.30 59.43 -35.68
CA LEU A 18 -11.21 60.15 -35.00
C LEU A 18 -11.38 61.67 -34.78
N SER A 19 -10.74 62.17 -33.70
CA SER A 19 -10.03 63.46 -33.63
C SER A 19 -9.07 63.46 -32.42
N LEU A 20 -7.75 63.26 -32.62
CA LEU A 20 -6.65 64.27 -32.70
C LEU A 20 -6.37 64.99 -31.35
N LEU A 21 -5.29 64.66 -30.61
CA LEU A 21 -3.87 65.09 -30.70
C LEU A 21 -3.52 66.37 -29.88
N ALA A 22 -2.71 66.21 -28.83
CA ALA A 22 -1.66 67.12 -28.29
C ALA A 22 -1.09 66.51 -26.97
N GLY A 23 0.13 65.97 -26.90
CA GLY A 23 1.39 66.67 -26.52
C GLY A 23 1.47 66.84 -24.98
N CYS A 24 2.44 66.35 -24.19
CA CYS A 24 3.89 66.29 -24.37
C CYS A 24 4.56 65.40 -23.29
N SER A 25 5.61 64.68 -23.67
CA SER A 25 6.92 64.59 -22.98
C SER A 25 6.99 64.34 -21.46
N SER A 26 7.37 63.12 -21.08
CA SER A 26 8.54 62.86 -20.22
C SER A 26 8.88 61.37 -20.22
N ALA A 27 10.09 61.04 -20.64
CA ALA A 27 10.64 59.69 -20.56
C ALA A 27 10.84 59.28 -19.09
N SER A 28 10.34 58.10 -18.74
CA SER A 28 10.74 57.34 -17.55
C SER A 28 10.50 55.86 -17.82
N ASP A 29 11.57 55.08 -17.71
CA ASP A 29 11.59 53.62 -17.77
C ASP A 29 10.40 52.97 -17.05
N THR A 30 9.78 52.00 -17.72
CA THR A 30 8.87 51.06 -17.06
C THR A 30 9.24 49.65 -17.50
N THR A 31 10.20 49.11 -16.76
CA THR A 31 10.36 47.67 -16.53
C THR A 31 9.01 47.09 -16.13
N THR A 32 8.52 46.13 -16.91
CA THR A 32 7.48 45.20 -16.51
C THR A 32 7.97 44.39 -15.33
N GLY A 33 7.64 44.84 -14.12
CA GLY A 33 7.85 44.10 -12.88
C GLY A 33 6.83 42.96 -12.77
N THR A 34 7.34 41.74 -12.88
CA THR A 34 6.76 40.55 -12.26
C THR A 34 6.51 40.89 -10.79
N LYS A 35 5.26 40.80 -10.32
CA LYS A 35 4.98 40.77 -8.89
C LYS A 35 5.52 39.45 -8.34
N SER A 36 6.77 39.47 -7.90
CA SER A 36 7.25 38.56 -6.87
C SER A 36 6.49 38.89 -5.59
N THR A 37 5.50 38.07 -5.25
CA THR A 37 5.05 37.96 -3.87
C THR A 37 6.29 37.61 -3.04
N GLU A 38 6.63 38.44 -2.05
CA GLU A 38 7.68 38.12 -1.09
C GLU A 38 7.39 36.74 -0.52
N ALA A 39 8.25 35.76 -0.82
CA ALA A 39 8.21 34.45 -0.19
C ALA A 39 8.21 34.69 1.32
N ALA A 40 7.21 34.15 2.03
CA ALA A 40 7.20 34.19 3.49
C ALA A 40 8.55 33.66 3.97
N ALA A 41 9.27 34.40 4.81
CA ALA A 41 10.58 33.98 5.30
C ALA A 41 10.43 32.62 6.00
N VAL A 42 10.87 31.54 5.33
CA VAL A 42 10.83 30.16 5.83
C VAL A 42 12.06 29.95 6.70
N ASN A 43 11.84 29.63 7.97
CA ASN A 43 12.92 29.20 8.84
C ASN A 43 13.40 27.82 8.35
N LYS A 44 14.71 27.57 8.31
CA LYS A 44 15.28 26.27 7.86
C LYS A 44 15.34 25.21 8.95
N GLU A 45 15.36 25.65 10.20
CA GLU A 45 15.34 24.79 11.37
C GLU A 45 14.34 25.32 12.41
N GLY A 46 13.94 24.47 13.35
CA GLY A 46 13.04 24.83 14.45
C GLY A 46 11.61 25.19 14.03
N PHE A 47 10.85 25.67 15.02
CA PHE A 47 9.48 26.17 14.90
C PHE A 47 9.39 27.62 15.43
N PRO A 48 8.49 28.47 14.89
CA PRO A 48 7.57 28.17 13.79
C PRO A 48 8.29 28.06 12.43
N ILE A 49 7.68 27.38 11.46
CA ILE A 49 8.25 27.21 10.11
C ILE A 49 8.17 28.55 9.35
N VAL A 50 7.05 29.26 9.51
CA VAL A 50 6.83 30.60 8.94
C VAL A 50 6.56 31.59 10.07
N ASN A 51 7.12 32.80 9.94
CA ASN A 51 6.94 33.85 10.94
C ASN A 51 5.57 34.56 10.81
N GLU A 52 4.99 34.52 9.61
CA GLU A 52 3.66 35.05 9.31
C GLU A 52 2.71 33.90 8.95
N PRO A 53 1.43 33.92 9.37
CA PRO A 53 0.50 32.83 9.08
C PRO A 53 0.35 32.55 7.58
N LEU A 54 0.55 31.29 7.20
CA LEU A 54 0.41 30.80 5.83
C LEU A 54 -0.82 29.89 5.72
N THR A 55 -1.63 30.08 4.68
CA THR A 55 -2.74 29.17 4.36
C THR A 55 -2.52 28.57 2.98
N LEU A 56 -2.47 27.24 2.93
CA LEU A 56 -2.32 26.44 1.70
C LEU A 56 -3.57 25.58 1.48
N THR A 57 -3.62 24.84 0.39
CA THR A 57 -4.67 23.89 0.03
C THR A 57 -4.12 22.48 -0.01
N MET A 58 -4.85 21.53 0.56
CA MET A 58 -4.43 20.13 0.66
C MET A 58 -5.54 19.23 0.13
N MET A 59 -5.22 18.37 -0.85
CA MET A 59 -6.12 17.30 -1.27
C MET A 59 -5.68 15.97 -0.67
N ALA A 60 -6.61 15.28 0.01
CA ALA A 60 -6.35 13.98 0.63
C ALA A 60 -7.61 13.11 0.70
N PRO A 61 -7.49 11.77 0.70
CA PRO A 61 -8.61 10.87 0.95
C PRO A 61 -9.11 11.04 2.39
N ASP A 62 -10.43 11.02 2.55
CA ASP A 62 -11.09 11.09 3.85
C ASP A 62 -11.93 9.84 4.12
N VAL A 63 -11.67 9.24 5.28
CA VAL A 63 -12.36 8.06 5.81
C VAL A 63 -13.69 8.41 6.49
N GLY A 64 -13.96 9.69 6.75
CA GLY A 64 -15.24 10.18 7.27
C GLY A 64 -15.45 10.00 8.76
N VAL A 65 -14.38 9.79 9.55
CA VAL A 65 -14.46 9.62 11.02
C VAL A 65 -14.56 10.97 11.75
N GLN A 66 -13.78 11.96 11.31
CA GLN A 66 -13.75 13.31 11.87
C GLN A 66 -13.39 14.30 10.77
N ASN A 67 -13.92 15.52 10.85
CA ASN A 67 -13.50 16.57 9.93
C ASN A 67 -12.06 16.99 10.24
N TRP A 68 -11.18 16.99 9.24
CA TRP A 68 -9.75 17.24 9.41
C TRP A 68 -9.44 18.59 10.06
N GLN A 69 -10.27 19.61 9.83
CA GLN A 69 -10.12 20.92 10.48
C GLN A 69 -10.32 20.87 12.02
N ASP A 70 -11.03 19.86 12.50
CA ASP A 70 -11.36 19.66 13.92
C ASP A 70 -10.42 18.65 14.60
N MET A 71 -9.49 18.05 13.85
CA MET A 71 -8.50 17.12 14.39
C MET A 71 -7.42 17.87 15.17
N ILE A 72 -7.18 17.44 16.41
CA ILE A 72 -6.23 18.10 17.32
C ILE A 72 -4.80 18.11 16.76
N VAL A 73 -4.38 17.06 16.05
CA VAL A 73 -3.06 17.00 15.42
C VAL A 73 -2.88 18.14 14.41
N LEU A 74 -3.88 18.38 13.56
CA LEU A 74 -3.83 19.43 12.54
C LEU A 74 -3.95 20.84 13.13
N GLN A 75 -4.72 21.01 14.22
CA GLN A 75 -4.79 22.27 14.97
C GLN A 75 -3.47 22.62 15.63
N GLN A 76 -2.82 21.66 16.29
CA GLN A 76 -1.51 21.86 16.90
C GLN A 76 -0.42 22.06 15.86
N MET A 77 -0.46 21.34 14.72
CA MET A 77 0.46 21.62 13.60
C MET A 77 0.32 23.07 13.13
N LYS A 78 -0.89 23.61 13.06
CA LYS A 78 -1.09 25.03 12.73
C LYS A 78 -0.44 25.96 13.75
N GLU A 79 -0.63 25.70 15.04
CA GLU A 79 -0.04 26.51 16.12
C GLU A 79 1.49 26.43 16.15
N MET A 80 2.04 25.23 15.96
CA MET A 80 3.48 24.98 15.96
C MET A 80 4.17 25.59 14.74
N THR A 81 3.58 25.45 13.56
CA THR A 81 4.26 25.77 12.30
C THR A 81 3.94 27.15 11.75
N GLY A 82 2.78 27.72 12.11
CA GLY A 82 2.20 28.89 11.45
C GLY A 82 1.48 28.56 10.14
N ILE A 83 1.43 27.29 9.72
CA ILE A 83 0.85 26.84 8.45
C ILE A 83 -0.51 26.19 8.71
N SER A 84 -1.53 26.59 7.97
CA SER A 84 -2.84 25.96 7.97
C SER A 84 -3.24 25.54 6.56
N PHE A 85 -4.18 24.60 6.47
CA PHE A 85 -4.68 24.11 5.18
C PHE A 85 -6.19 24.32 5.06
N ARG A 86 -6.61 24.68 3.86
CA ARG A 86 -7.97 24.45 3.37
C ARG A 86 -8.02 23.07 2.75
N TYR A 87 -8.73 22.15 3.39
CA TYR A 87 -8.81 20.76 2.96
C TYR A 87 -9.80 20.59 1.80
N LEU A 88 -9.32 19.99 0.72
CA LEU A 88 -10.07 19.58 -0.46
C LEU A 88 -10.31 18.06 -0.42
N ASN A 89 -10.76 17.56 0.72
CA ASN A 89 -10.92 16.13 0.92
C ASN A 89 -11.98 15.51 0.00
N ALA A 90 -11.78 14.24 -0.33
CA ALA A 90 -12.80 13.42 -0.98
C ALA A 90 -12.95 12.08 -0.28
N PRO A 91 -14.16 11.49 -0.25
CA PRO A 91 -14.35 10.16 0.35
C PRO A 91 -13.40 9.15 -0.27
N LYS A 92 -12.72 8.37 0.59
CA LYS A 92 -11.68 7.41 0.21
C LYS A 92 -12.07 6.53 -0.99
N ASP A 93 -13.29 5.98 -0.99
CA ASP A 93 -13.78 5.08 -2.05
C ASP A 93 -13.94 5.75 -3.42
N SER A 94 -14.03 7.08 -3.46
CA SER A 94 -14.18 7.89 -4.67
C SER A 94 -12.96 8.77 -4.97
N PHE A 95 -11.90 8.64 -4.16
CA PHE A 95 -10.78 9.58 -4.15
C PHE A 95 -10.06 9.59 -5.50
N ASP A 96 -9.75 8.44 -6.09
CA ASP A 96 -9.04 8.36 -7.37
C ASP A 96 -9.82 9.03 -8.51
N THR A 97 -11.14 8.89 -8.53
CA THR A 97 -11.97 9.58 -9.53
C THR A 97 -11.88 11.09 -9.36
N LYS A 98 -11.92 11.60 -8.12
CA LYS A 98 -11.80 13.05 -7.86
C LYS A 98 -10.38 13.57 -8.13
N LYS A 99 -9.35 12.82 -7.76
CA LYS A 99 -7.94 13.11 -8.03
C LYS A 99 -7.71 13.28 -9.53
N ASN A 100 -8.23 12.37 -10.34
CA ASN A 100 -8.14 12.44 -11.81
C ASN A 100 -8.88 13.65 -12.38
N LEU A 101 -10.03 14.04 -11.82
CA LEU A 101 -10.74 15.25 -12.23
C LEU A 101 -9.94 16.52 -11.93
N VAL A 102 -9.27 16.59 -10.78
CA VAL A 102 -8.40 17.72 -10.42
C VAL A 102 -7.21 17.83 -11.37
N PHE A 103 -6.56 16.70 -11.68
CA PHE A 103 -5.49 16.68 -12.67
C PHE A 103 -5.95 17.14 -14.07
N ALA A 104 -7.16 16.72 -14.47
CA ALA A 104 -7.74 17.10 -15.76
C ALA A 104 -8.24 18.54 -15.83
N SER A 105 -8.68 19.14 -14.72
CA SER A 105 -9.23 20.51 -14.71
C SER A 105 -8.17 21.60 -14.67
N GLY A 106 -6.99 21.30 -14.12
CA GLY A 106 -5.94 22.30 -13.90
C GLY A 106 -6.06 23.04 -12.56
N ASP A 107 -7.10 22.78 -11.76
CA ASP A 107 -7.34 23.42 -10.47
C ASP A 107 -6.61 22.67 -9.34
N TYR A 108 -5.28 22.64 -9.42
CA TYR A 108 -4.46 21.85 -8.52
C TYR A 108 -4.49 22.39 -7.06
N PRO A 109 -4.47 21.51 -6.05
CA PRO A 109 -4.16 21.91 -4.68
C PRO A 109 -2.68 22.29 -4.58
N ASP A 110 -2.27 23.00 -3.53
CA ASP A 110 -0.87 23.29 -3.27
C ASP A 110 -0.08 22.02 -2.90
N VAL A 111 -0.74 21.08 -2.21
CA VAL A 111 -0.16 19.76 -1.89
C VAL A 111 -1.19 18.63 -2.06
N PHE A 112 -0.69 17.47 -2.51
CA PHE A 112 -1.37 16.20 -2.39
C PHE A 112 -0.84 15.45 -1.17
N TYR A 113 -1.73 14.97 -0.30
CA TYR A 113 -1.39 14.25 0.93
C TYR A 113 -2.11 12.90 0.99
N ALA A 114 -1.38 11.84 1.29
CA ALA A 114 -1.84 10.45 1.25
C ALA A 114 -2.57 10.07 -0.05
N ALA A 115 -2.19 10.69 -1.16
CA ALA A 115 -2.95 10.64 -2.41
C ALA A 115 -2.68 9.37 -3.25
N GLY A 116 -1.70 8.56 -2.86
CA GLY A 116 -1.36 7.31 -3.55
C GLY A 116 -1.04 7.52 -5.02
N LEU A 117 -0.22 8.54 -5.33
CA LEU A 117 0.21 8.80 -6.71
C LEU A 117 1.03 7.62 -7.22
N THR A 118 0.52 6.94 -8.24
CA THR A 118 1.23 5.84 -8.90
C THR A 118 2.51 6.34 -9.56
N ALA A 119 3.47 5.44 -9.82
CA ALA A 119 4.69 5.78 -10.54
C ALA A 119 4.38 6.43 -11.92
N ALA A 120 3.37 5.92 -12.62
CA ALA A 120 2.92 6.46 -13.90
C ALA A 120 2.31 7.88 -13.78
N GLU A 121 1.52 8.14 -12.73
CA GLU A 121 0.99 9.48 -12.47
C GLU A 121 2.12 10.46 -12.14
N GLN A 122 3.09 10.05 -11.31
CA GLN A 122 4.25 10.87 -10.98
C GLN A 122 5.07 11.23 -12.22
N MET A 123 5.35 10.27 -13.09
CA MET A 123 6.00 10.52 -14.39
C MET A 123 5.21 11.51 -15.24
N ASN A 124 3.95 11.19 -15.50
CA ASN A 124 3.12 11.96 -16.41
C ASN A 124 2.92 13.42 -15.94
N TYR A 125 2.67 13.63 -14.65
CA TYR A 125 2.44 14.96 -14.10
C TYR A 125 3.73 15.70 -13.75
N GLY A 126 4.83 14.98 -13.51
CA GLY A 126 6.18 15.54 -13.40
C GLY A 126 6.66 16.11 -14.73
N GLU A 127 6.58 15.33 -15.82
CA GLU A 127 6.96 15.77 -17.18
C GLU A 127 6.15 16.98 -17.67
N GLN A 128 4.88 17.08 -17.26
CA GLN A 128 4.02 18.25 -17.55
C GLN A 128 4.35 19.48 -16.68
N GLY A 129 5.23 19.35 -15.68
CA GLY A 129 5.56 20.40 -14.73
C GLY A 129 4.43 20.73 -13.76
N ILE A 130 3.46 19.82 -13.58
CA ILE A 130 2.35 19.98 -12.63
C ILE A 130 2.83 19.65 -11.22
N LEU A 131 3.57 18.55 -11.07
CA LEU A 131 4.31 18.21 -9.86
C LEU A 131 5.71 18.78 -9.97
N ILE A 132 6.18 19.48 -8.94
CA ILE A 132 7.55 20.03 -8.94
C ILE A 132 8.56 18.96 -8.50
N PRO A 133 9.79 18.97 -9.03
CA PRO A 133 10.88 18.17 -8.47
C PRO A 133 11.16 18.55 -7.01
N LEU A 134 11.45 17.56 -6.18
CA LEU A 134 11.59 17.71 -4.73
C LEU A 134 13.03 17.56 -4.23
N GLU A 135 13.96 17.05 -5.04
CA GLU A 135 15.31 16.72 -4.59
C GLU A 135 16.06 17.93 -4.00
N GLU A 136 15.98 19.13 -4.59
CA GLU A 136 16.60 20.33 -4.03
C GLU A 136 15.96 20.75 -2.70
N LEU A 137 14.62 20.69 -2.63
CA LEU A 137 13.87 20.98 -1.40
C LEU A 137 14.21 19.99 -0.29
N ILE A 138 14.38 18.71 -0.62
CA ILE A 138 14.76 17.68 0.34
C ILE A 138 16.15 17.97 0.90
N GLU A 139 17.12 18.29 0.02
CA GLU A 139 18.51 18.56 0.42
C GLU A 139 18.64 19.80 1.33
N GLU A 140 17.81 20.83 1.11
CA GLU A 140 17.90 22.11 1.82
C GLU A 140 16.94 22.24 3.02
N TYR A 141 15.79 21.58 2.98
CA TYR A 141 14.69 21.76 3.94
C TYR A 141 14.17 20.47 4.58
N ALA A 142 14.65 19.28 4.22
CA ALA A 142 14.13 18.03 4.80
C ALA A 142 15.21 17.19 5.51
N PRO A 143 15.82 17.68 6.62
CA PRO A 143 16.89 16.96 7.30
C PRO A 143 16.46 15.61 7.88
N ASN A 144 15.21 15.45 8.32
CA ASN A 144 14.74 14.17 8.87
C ASN A 144 14.57 13.15 7.74
N PHE A 145 13.90 13.54 6.66
CA PHE A 145 13.70 12.65 5.53
C PHE A 145 15.01 12.32 4.80
N LYS A 146 15.91 13.30 4.68
CA LYS A 146 17.26 13.08 4.14
C LYS A 146 18.03 12.05 4.96
N ALA A 147 18.02 12.16 6.30
CA ALA A 147 18.65 11.16 7.17
C ALA A 147 18.06 9.75 6.97
N LEU A 148 16.74 9.64 6.77
CA LEU A 148 16.10 8.36 6.45
C LEU A 148 16.57 7.78 5.11
N MET A 149 16.72 8.60 4.08
CA MET A 149 17.26 8.14 2.79
C MET A 149 18.72 7.70 2.87
N ASP A 150 19.50 8.31 3.76
CA ASP A 150 20.90 7.91 4.00
C ASP A 150 20.97 6.59 4.78
N GLU A 151 20.06 6.36 5.73
CA GLU A 151 19.95 5.11 6.50
C GLU A 151 19.39 3.95 5.66
N ILE A 152 18.43 4.24 4.77
CA ILE A 152 17.72 3.27 3.92
C ILE A 152 17.79 3.75 2.46
N PRO A 153 18.91 3.47 1.75
CA PRO A 153 19.13 3.93 0.37
C PRO A 153 18.04 3.52 -0.62
N GLU A 154 17.34 2.41 -0.36
CA GLU A 154 16.22 1.90 -1.15
C GLU A 154 15.07 2.90 -1.24
N ILE A 155 14.91 3.80 -0.26
CA ILE A 155 13.93 4.89 -0.31
C ILE A 155 14.24 5.78 -1.51
N ARG A 156 15.46 6.31 -1.59
CA ARG A 156 15.87 7.22 -2.68
C ARG A 156 15.75 6.52 -4.03
N LYS A 157 16.25 5.28 -4.14
CA LYS A 157 16.16 4.48 -5.38
C LYS A 157 14.71 4.32 -5.85
N SER A 158 13.79 4.06 -4.92
CA SER A 158 12.39 3.75 -5.24
C SER A 158 11.56 4.98 -5.61
N ILE A 159 11.92 6.18 -5.12
CA ILE A 159 11.16 7.42 -5.39
C ILE A 159 11.79 8.30 -6.47
N THR A 160 12.96 7.93 -6.99
CA THR A 160 13.62 8.65 -8.10
C THR A 160 13.11 8.13 -9.44
N ALA A 161 12.50 9.01 -10.21
CA ALA A 161 12.01 8.73 -11.56
C ALA A 161 13.18 8.55 -12.56
N PRO A 162 12.95 7.96 -13.75
CA PRO A 162 13.98 7.74 -14.77
C PRO A 162 14.60 9.02 -15.33
N ASP A 163 13.92 10.17 -15.19
CA ASP A 163 14.45 11.49 -15.54
C ASP A 163 15.39 12.09 -14.46
N GLY A 164 15.52 11.40 -13.32
CA GLY A 164 16.38 11.79 -12.19
C GLY A 164 15.66 12.61 -11.11
N HIS A 165 14.38 12.93 -11.28
CA HIS A 165 13.62 13.76 -10.35
C HIS A 165 12.88 12.94 -9.29
N ILE A 166 12.64 13.55 -8.12
CA ILE A 166 11.76 13.00 -7.09
C ILE A 166 10.47 13.83 -7.11
N TYR A 167 9.34 13.24 -7.47
CA TYR A 167 8.05 13.96 -7.56
C TYR A 167 7.12 13.73 -6.35
N SER A 168 7.42 12.75 -5.51
CA SER A 168 6.67 12.52 -4.28
C SER A 168 7.51 11.87 -3.18
N LEU A 169 7.14 12.14 -1.92
CA LEU A 169 7.65 11.44 -0.75
C LEU A 169 6.78 10.19 -0.44
N PRO A 170 7.37 9.12 0.12
CA PRO A 170 6.67 7.87 0.38
C PRO A 170 6.10 7.78 1.80
N ALA A 171 5.12 6.90 2.01
CA ALA A 171 4.79 6.39 3.34
C ALA A 171 5.73 5.20 3.65
N ILE A 172 6.26 5.15 4.87
CA ILE A 172 7.22 4.12 5.28
C ILE A 172 6.66 3.36 6.48
N ASP A 173 6.62 2.03 6.41
CA ASP A 173 6.29 1.17 7.55
C ASP A 173 7.29 0.02 7.67
N LEU A 174 8.18 0.14 8.64
CA LEU A 174 9.21 -0.87 8.93
C LEU A 174 8.77 -1.85 10.01
N SER A 175 7.63 -1.61 10.66
CA SER A 175 7.07 -2.47 11.70
C SER A 175 6.16 -3.57 11.13
N GLN A 176 5.55 -3.33 9.97
CA GLN A 176 4.76 -4.36 9.29
C GLN A 176 5.67 -5.31 8.51
N HIS A 177 5.84 -6.53 9.01
CA HIS A 177 6.76 -7.50 8.40
C HIS A 177 6.11 -8.36 7.31
N TRP A 178 4.79 -8.54 7.34
CA TRP A 178 4.12 -9.46 6.42
C TRP A 178 3.86 -8.83 5.06
N TYR A 179 4.26 -9.53 3.99
CA TYR A 179 3.87 -9.19 2.62
C TYR A 179 2.37 -9.38 2.37
N ARG A 180 1.82 -10.46 2.95
CA ARG A 180 0.39 -10.81 2.99
C ARG A 180 0.04 -11.23 4.40
N ASN A 181 -1.22 -11.08 4.78
CA ASN A 181 -1.71 -11.57 6.06
C ASN A 181 -1.26 -13.03 6.30
N PRO A 182 -0.81 -13.36 7.52
CA PRO A 182 -0.35 -14.70 7.84
C PRO A 182 -1.48 -15.72 7.73
N MET A 183 -1.09 -16.99 7.62
CA MET A 183 -1.99 -18.11 7.81
C MET A 183 -1.91 -18.59 9.26
N TRP A 184 -2.98 -19.18 9.76
CA TRP A 184 -3.10 -19.65 11.14
C TRP A 184 -3.63 -21.07 11.17
N TYR A 185 -3.01 -21.93 11.97
CA TYR A 185 -3.56 -23.24 12.26
C TYR A 185 -4.66 -23.13 13.32
N ASN A 186 -5.71 -23.93 13.18
CA ASN A 186 -6.67 -24.14 14.25
C ASN A 186 -6.02 -25.01 15.34
N GLY A 187 -5.66 -24.36 16.45
CA GLY A 187 -4.96 -25.00 17.56
C GLY A 187 -5.76 -26.12 18.23
N ASP A 188 -7.09 -26.03 18.21
CA ASP A 188 -7.96 -27.07 18.77
C ASP A 188 -7.86 -28.36 17.94
N PHE A 189 -7.79 -28.23 16.61
CA PHE A 189 -7.61 -29.37 15.72
C PHE A 189 -6.22 -29.98 15.85
N MET A 190 -5.18 -29.14 15.92
CA MET A 190 -3.81 -29.61 16.15
C MET A 190 -3.73 -30.45 17.42
N LYS A 191 -4.34 -29.98 18.51
CA LYS A 191 -4.39 -30.70 19.78
C LYS A 191 -5.16 -32.01 19.68
N ALA A 192 -6.34 -32.02 19.05
CA ALA A 192 -7.14 -33.24 18.86
C ALA A 192 -6.39 -34.32 18.07
N LEU A 193 -5.61 -33.90 17.06
CA LEU A 193 -4.82 -34.77 16.20
C LEU A 193 -3.43 -35.12 16.77
N ASN A 194 -3.08 -34.61 17.96
CA ASN A 194 -1.77 -34.76 18.59
C ASN A 194 -0.61 -34.26 17.70
N ILE A 195 -0.77 -33.08 17.12
CA ILE A 195 0.24 -32.40 16.29
C ILE A 195 1.03 -31.44 17.18
N ASP A 196 2.17 -31.91 17.70
CA ASP A 196 3.05 -31.12 18.56
C ASP A 196 4.16 -30.38 17.77
N LYS A 197 4.33 -30.71 16.50
CA LYS A 197 5.30 -30.09 15.58
C LYS A 197 4.58 -29.59 14.33
N LEU A 198 4.85 -28.35 13.93
CA LEU A 198 4.33 -27.81 12.67
C LEU A 198 4.90 -28.59 11.47
N PRO A 199 4.12 -28.81 10.41
CA PRO A 199 4.64 -29.29 9.14
C PRO A 199 5.83 -28.46 8.65
N GLU A 200 6.88 -29.13 8.20
CA GLU A 200 8.07 -28.51 7.59
C GLU A 200 8.16 -28.79 6.09
N THR A 201 7.44 -29.80 5.59
CA THR A 201 7.39 -30.16 4.17
C THR A 201 5.98 -30.12 3.58
N THR A 202 5.88 -30.02 2.26
CA THR A 202 4.58 -30.11 1.55
C THR A 202 3.87 -31.44 1.80
N GLU A 203 4.60 -32.56 1.93
CA GLU A 203 3.99 -33.86 2.22
C GLU A 203 3.53 -33.99 3.68
N GLU A 204 4.26 -33.41 4.64
CA GLU A 204 3.80 -33.31 6.03
C GLU A 204 2.55 -32.44 6.14
N LEU A 205 2.52 -31.31 5.42
CA LEU A 205 1.35 -30.44 5.37
C LEU A 205 0.16 -31.17 4.76
N TYR A 206 0.33 -31.81 3.59
CA TYR A 206 -0.70 -32.64 2.98
C TYR A 206 -1.21 -33.72 3.95
N THR A 207 -0.32 -34.40 4.68
CA THR A 207 -0.70 -35.43 5.65
C THR A 207 -1.54 -34.83 6.78
N PHE A 208 -1.13 -33.68 7.33
CA PHE A 208 -1.92 -32.96 8.33
C PHE A 208 -3.33 -32.62 7.83
N LEU A 209 -3.43 -32.05 6.62
CA LEU A 209 -4.72 -31.68 6.01
C LEU A 209 -5.62 -32.89 5.80
N LYS A 210 -5.04 -34.02 5.39
CA LYS A 210 -5.77 -35.27 5.23
C LYS A 210 -6.31 -35.80 6.56
N ARG A 211 -5.50 -35.76 7.62
CA ARG A 211 -5.95 -36.14 8.97
C ARG A 211 -7.08 -35.25 9.47
N VAL A 212 -7.03 -33.94 9.21
CA VAL A 212 -8.14 -33.04 9.51
C VAL A 212 -9.44 -33.50 8.86
N LYS A 213 -9.40 -33.89 7.58
CA LYS A 213 -10.58 -34.35 6.85
C LYS A 213 -11.13 -35.70 7.36
N GLU A 214 -10.24 -36.59 7.81
CA GLU A 214 -10.57 -38.01 8.04
C GLU A 214 -10.79 -38.37 9.52
N GLU A 215 -10.30 -37.57 10.48
CA GLU A 215 -10.21 -37.95 11.90
C GLU A 215 -11.13 -37.15 12.85
N ASP A 216 -12.11 -36.39 12.34
CA ASP A 216 -13.12 -35.65 13.16
C ASP A 216 -12.50 -34.80 14.30
N PRO A 217 -11.51 -33.93 14.03
CA PRO A 217 -10.86 -33.14 15.08
C PRO A 217 -11.80 -32.13 15.75
N ASN A 218 -12.96 -31.82 15.17
CA ASN A 218 -13.96 -30.99 15.84
C ASN A 218 -14.85 -31.80 16.81
N GLY A 219 -14.88 -33.13 16.68
CA GLY A 219 -15.50 -34.09 17.59
C GLY A 219 -17.03 -34.13 17.53
N ASN A 220 -17.63 -33.70 16.41
CA ASN A 220 -19.08 -33.66 16.24
C ASN A 220 -19.65 -34.93 15.59
N GLY A 221 -18.79 -35.85 15.10
CA GLY A 221 -19.19 -37.10 14.46
C GLY A 221 -19.71 -36.96 13.02
N VAL A 222 -19.53 -35.79 12.41
CA VAL A 222 -19.89 -35.44 11.03
C VAL A 222 -18.60 -35.04 10.31
N ALA A 223 -18.38 -35.56 9.10
CA ALA A 223 -17.25 -35.14 8.28
C ALA A 223 -17.53 -33.76 7.64
N ASP A 224 -17.41 -32.70 8.44
CA ASP A 224 -17.64 -31.31 8.04
C ASP A 224 -16.39 -30.42 8.20
N GLU A 225 -15.25 -31.00 8.54
CA GLU A 225 -13.97 -30.29 8.56
C GLU A 225 -13.50 -29.85 7.17
N ILE A 226 -12.94 -28.65 7.16
CA ILE A 226 -12.40 -27.96 6.00
C ILE A 226 -10.89 -27.77 6.22
N PRO A 227 -10.02 -28.56 5.55
CA PRO A 227 -8.59 -28.51 5.85
C PRO A 227 -7.94 -27.16 5.52
N ILE A 228 -8.22 -26.58 4.34
CA ILE A 228 -7.83 -25.21 3.98
C ILE A 228 -9.02 -24.46 3.39
N SER A 229 -9.23 -23.22 3.82
CA SER A 229 -10.22 -22.32 3.23
C SER A 229 -9.62 -20.94 2.91
N SER A 230 -10.06 -20.36 1.80
CA SER A 230 -9.56 -19.11 1.23
C SER A 230 -10.71 -18.26 0.69
N VAL A 231 -10.46 -16.97 0.41
CA VAL A 231 -11.40 -16.10 -0.30
C VAL A 231 -10.77 -15.67 -1.63
N SER A 232 -11.43 -16.04 -2.72
CA SER A 232 -11.09 -15.54 -4.05
C SER A 232 -12.15 -14.57 -4.55
N THR A 233 -11.71 -13.59 -5.30
CA THR A 233 -12.52 -12.82 -6.24
C THR A 233 -12.21 -13.30 -7.65
N ALA A 234 -12.94 -12.77 -8.64
CA ALA A 234 -12.64 -12.99 -10.06
C ALA A 234 -11.19 -12.64 -10.46
N THR A 235 -10.46 -11.88 -9.64
CA THR A 235 -9.11 -11.38 -9.94
C THR A 235 -8.03 -11.84 -8.97
N THR A 236 -8.37 -12.63 -7.93
CA THR A 236 -7.41 -12.93 -6.85
C THR A 236 -7.05 -14.41 -6.69
N ASN A 237 -7.80 -15.39 -7.19
CA ASN A 237 -7.39 -16.82 -7.18
C ASN A 237 -6.70 -17.29 -5.88
N ALA A 238 -7.40 -17.24 -4.76
CA ALA A 238 -6.89 -17.65 -3.45
C ALA A 238 -5.61 -16.90 -3.00
N ARG A 239 -5.46 -15.63 -3.41
CA ARG A 239 -4.30 -14.77 -3.11
C ARG A 239 -3.90 -14.72 -1.64
N ASP A 240 -4.86 -14.87 -0.72
CA ASP A 240 -4.63 -14.80 0.72
C ASP A 240 -3.78 -15.97 1.24
N ILE A 241 -3.81 -17.14 0.59
CA ILE A 241 -2.98 -18.30 0.91
C ILE A 241 -1.86 -18.55 -0.13
N ARG A 242 -2.00 -18.02 -1.34
CA ARG A 242 -1.11 -18.29 -2.48
C ARG A 242 0.36 -18.05 -2.16
N THR A 243 0.73 -16.86 -1.68
CA THR A 243 2.15 -16.51 -1.46
C THR A 243 2.82 -17.43 -0.43
N TRP A 244 2.09 -17.84 0.61
CA TRP A 244 2.59 -18.74 1.65
C TRP A 244 2.85 -20.16 1.14
N LEU A 245 2.06 -20.62 0.15
CA LEU A 245 2.18 -21.93 -0.46
C LEU A 245 3.15 -21.95 -1.65
N LEU A 246 3.21 -20.87 -2.45
CA LEU A 246 4.21 -20.71 -3.52
C LEU A 246 5.63 -20.81 -2.99
N GLY A 247 5.86 -20.27 -1.79
CA GLY A 247 7.17 -20.28 -1.12
C GLY A 247 7.77 -21.67 -1.00
N ALA A 248 6.92 -22.71 -0.89
CA ALA A 248 7.35 -24.09 -0.83
C ALA A 248 8.07 -24.58 -2.10
N PHE A 249 7.88 -23.89 -3.21
CA PHE A 249 8.40 -24.21 -4.54
C PHE A 249 9.40 -23.15 -5.04
N GLY A 250 9.95 -22.34 -4.13
CA GLY A 250 11.00 -21.37 -4.47
C GLY A 250 10.51 -20.02 -4.98
N VAL A 251 9.20 -19.83 -5.14
CA VAL A 251 8.59 -18.58 -5.60
C VAL A 251 8.00 -17.83 -4.40
N TYR A 252 8.35 -16.57 -4.21
CA TYR A 252 7.91 -15.81 -3.02
C TYR A 252 7.04 -14.59 -3.33
N GLU A 253 6.73 -14.30 -4.61
CA GLU A 253 5.78 -13.26 -5.01
C GLU A 253 4.78 -13.74 -6.06
N ASP A 254 3.64 -13.04 -6.13
CA ASP A 254 2.50 -13.43 -6.94
C ASP A 254 2.75 -13.28 -8.45
N GLU A 255 3.55 -12.27 -8.83
CA GLU A 255 3.70 -11.82 -10.24
C GLU A 255 5.16 -11.68 -10.66
N ILE A 256 5.90 -10.71 -10.10
CA ILE A 256 7.29 -10.42 -10.45
C ILE A 256 8.13 -10.51 -9.17
N TYR A 257 9.29 -11.13 -9.26
CA TYR A 257 10.31 -11.10 -8.21
C TYR A 257 11.71 -11.01 -8.82
N VAL A 258 12.72 -10.80 -7.98
CA VAL A 258 14.13 -10.78 -8.39
C VAL A 258 14.91 -11.75 -7.52
N ASP A 259 15.71 -12.62 -8.12
CA ASP A 259 16.50 -13.58 -7.34
C ASP A 259 17.77 -12.95 -6.73
N ASP A 260 18.57 -13.76 -6.03
CA ASP A 260 19.81 -13.30 -5.40
C ASP A 260 20.93 -12.98 -6.43
N GLU A 261 20.70 -13.30 -7.70
CA GLU A 261 21.59 -13.10 -8.85
C GLU A 261 21.16 -11.92 -9.73
N ASP A 262 20.20 -11.11 -9.23
CA ASP A 262 19.62 -9.94 -9.90
C ASP A 262 18.82 -10.26 -11.17
N VAL A 263 18.36 -11.51 -11.31
CA VAL A 263 17.52 -11.93 -12.43
C VAL A 263 16.06 -11.73 -12.07
N VAL A 264 15.35 -11.00 -12.93
CA VAL A 264 13.92 -10.77 -12.79
C VAL A 264 13.15 -11.97 -13.34
N HIS A 265 12.19 -12.43 -12.55
CA HIS A 265 11.34 -13.57 -12.85
C HIS A 265 9.88 -13.14 -12.96
N TYR A 266 9.13 -13.84 -13.81
CA TYR A 266 7.68 -13.70 -13.90
C TYR A 266 7.02 -14.99 -13.43
N THR A 267 6.51 -14.98 -12.19
CA THR A 267 5.96 -16.13 -11.47
C THR A 267 5.10 -17.06 -12.34
N PRO A 268 4.13 -16.57 -13.15
CA PRO A 268 3.25 -17.45 -13.92
C PRO A 268 3.95 -18.37 -14.93
N ILE A 269 5.19 -18.10 -15.32
CA ILE A 269 5.96 -18.94 -16.27
C ILE A 269 7.04 -19.79 -15.60
N GLU A 270 7.18 -19.71 -14.27
CA GLU A 270 8.22 -20.42 -13.51
C GLU A 270 7.86 -21.89 -13.23
N GLU A 271 8.88 -22.74 -13.11
CA GLU A 271 8.72 -24.15 -12.72
C GLU A 271 8.09 -24.28 -11.32
N GLY A 272 8.49 -23.42 -10.38
CA GLY A 272 7.91 -23.40 -9.04
C GLY A 272 6.40 -23.11 -9.04
N PHE A 273 5.91 -22.30 -9.98
CA PHE A 273 4.47 -22.06 -10.13
C PHE A 273 3.74 -23.29 -10.67
N ARG A 274 4.34 -24.03 -11.61
CA ARG A 274 3.79 -25.32 -12.07
C ARG A 274 3.63 -26.32 -10.92
N GLU A 275 4.67 -26.49 -10.10
CA GLU A 275 4.64 -27.44 -8.97
C GLU A 275 3.65 -27.00 -7.89
N TYR A 276 3.50 -25.70 -7.67
CA TYR A 276 2.40 -25.16 -6.86
C TYR A 276 1.02 -25.56 -7.42
N LEU A 277 0.79 -25.44 -8.73
CA LEU A 277 -0.48 -25.84 -9.34
C LEU A 277 -0.72 -27.36 -9.21
N VAL A 278 0.33 -28.19 -9.31
CA VAL A 278 0.24 -29.64 -9.05
C VAL A 278 -0.22 -29.90 -7.63
N TYR A 279 0.40 -29.24 -6.65
CA TYR A 279 0.04 -29.40 -5.25
C TYR A 279 -1.39 -28.92 -4.96
N MET A 280 -1.77 -27.75 -5.47
CA MET A 280 -3.13 -27.21 -5.31
C MET A 280 -4.18 -28.08 -6.01
N ASN A 281 -3.88 -28.64 -7.18
CA ASN A 281 -4.76 -29.60 -7.85
C ASN A 281 -4.98 -30.87 -7.03
N ARG A 282 -3.92 -31.38 -6.38
CA ARG A 282 -4.03 -32.51 -5.45
C ARG A 282 -4.94 -32.17 -4.27
N LEU A 283 -4.74 -31.00 -3.64
CA LEU A 283 -5.59 -30.54 -2.54
C LEU A 283 -7.06 -30.38 -2.98
N TRP A 284 -7.30 -29.83 -4.16
CA TRP A 284 -8.66 -29.69 -4.72
C TRP A 284 -9.32 -31.04 -4.97
N LYS A 285 -8.63 -31.95 -5.66
CA LYS A 285 -9.14 -33.26 -6.06
C LYS A 285 -9.45 -34.17 -4.87
N GLU A 286 -8.74 -33.99 -3.76
CA GLU A 286 -8.93 -34.75 -2.53
C GLU A 286 -9.79 -34.00 -1.50
N ASP A 287 -10.51 -32.95 -1.91
CA ASP A 287 -11.33 -32.04 -1.07
C ASP A 287 -10.61 -31.56 0.20
N LEU A 288 -9.31 -31.29 0.11
CA LEU A 288 -8.52 -30.67 1.17
C LEU A 288 -8.54 -29.13 1.05
N LEU A 289 -8.82 -28.62 -0.14
CA LEU A 289 -9.12 -27.20 -0.38
C LEU A 289 -10.63 -27.02 -0.47
N ASP A 290 -11.18 -26.11 0.32
CA ASP A 290 -12.59 -25.72 0.29
C ASP A 290 -13.03 -25.34 -1.12
N HIS A 291 -13.95 -26.11 -1.71
CA HIS A 291 -14.44 -25.87 -3.07
C HIS A 291 -15.17 -24.55 -3.22
N GLU A 292 -15.70 -23.99 -2.13
CA GLU A 292 -16.33 -22.67 -2.15
C GLU A 292 -15.30 -21.53 -2.14
N SER A 293 -13.99 -21.80 -2.02
CA SER A 293 -12.93 -20.76 -2.01
C SER A 293 -12.95 -19.84 -3.25
N TYR A 294 -13.56 -20.28 -4.35
CA TYR A 294 -13.69 -19.50 -5.60
C TYR A 294 -15.02 -18.75 -5.75
N SER A 295 -15.96 -18.92 -4.83
CA SER A 295 -17.30 -18.34 -4.89
C SER A 295 -17.78 -17.71 -3.59
N GLN A 296 -17.14 -18.01 -2.45
CA GLN A 296 -17.58 -17.56 -1.14
C GLN A 296 -17.08 -16.14 -0.80
N THR A 297 -17.83 -15.46 0.06
CA THR A 297 -17.42 -14.19 0.68
C THR A 297 -16.54 -14.42 1.91
N ALA A 298 -15.90 -13.36 2.40
CA ALA A 298 -15.13 -13.40 3.64
C ALA A 298 -16.00 -13.80 4.84
N GLU A 299 -17.24 -13.34 4.88
CA GLU A 299 -18.22 -13.59 5.94
C GLU A 299 -18.67 -15.05 5.92
N GLN A 300 -18.80 -15.67 4.75
CA GLN A 300 -19.08 -17.10 4.62
C GLN A 300 -17.88 -17.93 5.11
N LYS A 301 -16.64 -17.57 4.76
CA LYS A 301 -15.43 -18.19 5.32
C LYS A 301 -15.39 -18.06 6.85
N LYS A 302 -15.67 -16.86 7.38
CA LYS A 302 -15.71 -16.60 8.83
C LYS A 302 -16.76 -17.43 9.54
N ALA A 303 -17.96 -17.56 8.98
CA ALA A 303 -19.00 -18.40 9.55
C ALA A 303 -18.55 -19.88 9.68
N LYS A 304 -17.88 -20.43 8.66
CA LYS A 304 -17.29 -21.79 8.73
C LYS A 304 -16.24 -21.91 9.83
N ALA A 305 -15.34 -20.94 9.95
CA ALA A 305 -14.32 -20.94 10.99
C ALA A 305 -14.90 -20.79 12.40
N GLN A 306 -15.93 -19.96 12.57
CA GLN A 306 -16.67 -19.78 13.83
C GLN A 306 -17.48 -21.03 14.23
N ASN A 307 -17.91 -21.83 13.25
CA ASN A 307 -18.47 -23.16 13.48
C ASN A 307 -17.40 -24.22 13.80
N ASN A 308 -16.13 -23.80 13.99
CA ASN A 308 -14.98 -24.67 14.25
C ASN A 308 -14.77 -25.74 13.17
N GLN A 309 -14.94 -25.37 11.89
CA GLN A 309 -14.78 -26.31 10.77
C GLN A 309 -13.43 -26.16 10.05
N VAL A 310 -12.79 -24.99 10.10
CA VAL A 310 -11.61 -24.69 9.26
C VAL A 310 -10.30 -24.93 10.02
N ALA A 311 -9.36 -25.65 9.42
CA ALA A 311 -8.08 -25.98 10.06
C ALA A 311 -6.93 -25.03 9.73
N LEU A 312 -6.91 -24.47 8.53
CA LEU A 312 -5.87 -23.54 8.10
C LEU A 312 -6.49 -22.45 7.21
N PHE A 313 -6.25 -21.18 7.58
CA PHE A 313 -6.86 -20.02 6.94
C PHE A 313 -5.97 -18.78 7.08
N SER A 314 -6.13 -17.79 6.20
CA SER A 314 -5.46 -16.48 6.30
C SER A 314 -6.37 -15.42 6.92
N ASP A 315 -5.82 -14.63 7.84
CA ASP A 315 -6.35 -13.38 8.36
C ASP A 315 -5.22 -12.60 9.08
N TRP A 316 -5.44 -11.34 9.46
CA TRP A 316 -4.46 -10.56 10.21
C TRP A 316 -4.11 -11.23 11.54
N HIS A 317 -5.14 -11.71 12.26
CA HIS A 317 -5.00 -12.57 13.44
C HIS A 317 -6.05 -13.69 13.43
N ALA A 318 -5.72 -14.84 14.01
CA ALA A 318 -6.62 -16.01 14.02
C ALA A 318 -8.03 -15.71 14.58
N TYR A 319 -8.12 -14.95 15.68
CA TYR A 319 -9.39 -14.60 16.33
C TYR A 319 -10.31 -13.72 15.47
N MET A 320 -9.77 -13.00 14.47
CA MET A 320 -10.60 -12.17 13.58
C MET A 320 -11.45 -13.01 12.62
N THR A 321 -11.02 -14.24 12.35
CA THR A 321 -11.78 -15.22 11.57
C THR A 321 -12.53 -16.21 12.47
N LYS A 322 -11.90 -16.74 13.52
CA LYS A 322 -12.54 -17.68 14.46
C LYS A 322 -13.55 -17.04 15.42
N GLY A 323 -13.49 -15.72 15.59
CA GLY A 323 -14.20 -15.00 16.66
C GLY A 323 -13.54 -15.18 18.04
N GLY A 324 -14.05 -14.43 19.02
CA GLY A 324 -13.52 -14.42 20.39
C GLY A 324 -12.41 -13.40 20.60
N GLU A 325 -11.78 -13.49 21.77
CA GLU A 325 -10.70 -12.60 22.20
C GLU A 325 -9.33 -13.04 21.65
N PRO A 326 -8.35 -12.13 21.56
CA PRO A 326 -6.97 -12.47 21.20
C PRO A 326 -6.42 -13.65 22.00
N SER A 327 -5.82 -14.63 21.32
CA SER A 327 -5.38 -15.88 21.92
C SER A 327 -4.16 -16.47 21.23
N THR A 328 -3.24 -17.04 22.00
CA THR A 328 -2.01 -17.68 21.51
C THR A 328 -2.20 -19.16 21.14
N LYS A 329 -3.45 -19.65 21.15
CA LYS A 329 -3.79 -21.06 20.90
C LYS A 329 -3.60 -21.48 19.45
N ASP A 330 -3.79 -20.54 18.52
CA ASP A 330 -3.79 -20.79 17.08
C ASP A 330 -2.43 -20.38 16.51
N PRO A 331 -1.45 -21.29 16.38
CA PRO A 331 -0.10 -20.91 15.99
C PRO A 331 -0.08 -20.42 14.53
N MET A 332 0.77 -19.43 14.27
CA MET A 332 1.00 -18.93 12.92
C MET A 332 1.59 -20.04 12.04
N PHE A 333 1.17 -20.07 10.78
CA PHE A 333 1.74 -20.93 9.76
C PHE A 333 3.22 -20.60 9.55
N ALA A 334 4.02 -21.64 9.39
CA ALA A 334 5.41 -21.53 9.01
C ALA A 334 5.54 -22.07 7.58
N PRO A 335 6.17 -21.34 6.64
CA PRO A 335 6.39 -21.81 5.28
C PRO A 335 7.04 -23.21 5.25
N VAL A 336 6.47 -24.11 4.46
CA VAL A 336 6.98 -25.48 4.28
C VAL A 336 7.85 -25.54 3.03
N LYS A 337 8.76 -26.51 2.93
CA LYS A 337 9.52 -26.76 1.69
C LYS A 337 8.97 -27.93 0.90
N SER A 338 9.11 -27.91 -0.42
CA SER A 338 8.98 -29.11 -1.25
C SER A 338 10.35 -29.78 -1.43
N ASP A 339 10.40 -30.82 -2.26
CA ASP A 339 11.66 -31.43 -2.70
C ASP A 339 12.39 -30.59 -3.77
N LEU A 340 11.74 -29.56 -4.33
CA LEU A 340 12.34 -28.66 -5.32
C LEU A 340 13.36 -27.71 -4.69
N VAL A 341 13.25 -27.44 -3.38
CA VAL A 341 14.06 -26.43 -2.68
C VAL A 341 14.56 -26.91 -1.32
N ASP A 342 15.75 -26.45 -0.93
CA ASP A 342 16.33 -26.75 0.39
C ASP A 342 15.64 -26.00 1.53
N LYS A 343 15.09 -24.82 1.23
CA LYS A 343 14.32 -23.98 2.15
C LYS A 343 13.20 -23.25 1.39
N PRO A 344 12.08 -22.94 2.05
CA PRO A 344 11.03 -22.14 1.42
C PRO A 344 11.54 -20.75 1.07
N ALA A 345 11.06 -20.19 -0.04
CA ALA A 345 11.19 -18.77 -0.35
C ALA A 345 10.07 -17.99 0.39
N ILE A 346 10.39 -16.80 0.90
CA ILE A 346 9.50 -16.06 1.80
C ILE A 346 9.62 -14.56 1.51
N ALA A 347 8.51 -13.90 1.18
CA ALA A 347 8.47 -12.43 1.09
C ALA A 347 8.21 -11.80 2.45
N LYS A 348 8.88 -10.68 2.72
CA LYS A 348 8.42 -9.71 3.74
C LYS A 348 7.74 -8.51 3.09
N ASN A 349 7.14 -7.65 3.88
CA ASN A 349 6.64 -6.37 3.39
C ASN A 349 7.80 -5.53 2.83
N ARG A 350 7.54 -4.77 1.75
CA ARG A 350 8.50 -3.82 1.18
C ARG A 350 8.82 -2.67 2.14
N GLY A 351 7.84 -2.28 2.95
CA GLY A 351 7.94 -1.17 3.91
C GLY A 351 7.93 0.23 3.29
N ILE A 352 7.85 0.35 1.97
CA ILE A 352 7.84 1.64 1.24
C ILE A 352 6.64 1.67 0.31
N THR A 353 5.79 2.69 0.49
CA THR A 353 4.64 3.00 -0.39
C THR A 353 4.85 4.38 -1.03
N MET A 354 5.02 4.42 -2.35
CA MET A 354 5.26 5.67 -3.09
C MET A 354 4.00 6.56 -3.15
N GLY A 355 4.18 7.85 -3.49
CA GLY A 355 3.05 8.73 -3.84
C GLY A 355 2.28 9.30 -2.65
N ALA A 356 2.87 9.34 -1.45
CA ALA A 356 2.20 9.78 -0.24
C ALA A 356 2.14 11.30 -0.10
N PHE A 357 3.14 12.05 -0.58
CA PHE A 357 3.11 13.51 -0.55
C PHE A 357 3.73 14.12 -1.80
N ALA A 358 3.04 15.04 -2.45
CA ALA A 358 3.59 15.76 -3.59
C ALA A 358 3.23 17.25 -3.52
N ILE A 359 4.11 18.08 -4.08
CA ILE A 359 3.94 19.53 -4.16
C ILE A 359 3.64 19.89 -5.61
N THR A 360 2.65 20.74 -5.83
CA THR A 360 2.26 21.16 -7.18
C THR A 360 2.88 22.51 -7.54
N VAL A 361 2.89 22.82 -8.83
CA VAL A 361 3.36 24.10 -9.38
C VAL A 361 2.56 25.32 -8.89
N THR A 362 1.35 25.12 -8.34
CA THR A 362 0.54 26.22 -7.81
C THR A 362 0.92 26.61 -6.39
N ASN A 363 1.74 25.80 -5.70
CA ASN A 363 2.13 26.03 -4.32
C ASN A 363 2.97 27.32 -4.18
N PRO A 364 2.51 28.34 -3.42
CA PRO A 364 3.21 29.60 -3.29
C PRO A 364 4.41 29.56 -2.32
N ALA A 365 4.60 28.46 -1.59
CA ALA A 365 5.65 28.30 -0.59
C ALA A 365 6.08 26.81 -0.48
N PRO A 366 6.73 26.26 -1.52
CA PRO A 366 7.14 24.85 -1.55
C PRO A 366 8.14 24.50 -0.45
N GLU A 367 9.02 25.43 -0.04
CA GLU A 367 9.97 25.25 1.05
C GLU A 367 9.26 25.08 2.40
N ALA A 368 8.19 25.85 2.64
CA ALA A 368 7.38 25.73 3.84
C ALA A 368 6.62 24.39 3.87
N SER A 369 6.13 23.95 2.71
CA SER A 369 5.45 22.66 2.56
C SER A 369 6.41 21.49 2.79
N MET A 370 7.65 21.58 2.29
CA MET A 370 8.69 20.59 2.53
C MET A 370 9.07 20.53 4.02
N ARG A 371 9.33 21.68 4.68
CA ARG A 371 9.58 21.75 6.13
C ARG A 371 8.43 21.14 6.94
N TRP A 372 7.19 21.34 6.49
CA TRP A 372 6.00 20.82 7.18
C TRP A 372 5.94 19.29 7.12
N VAL A 373 6.14 18.70 5.94
CA VAL A 373 6.11 17.24 5.77
C VAL A 373 7.36 16.55 6.33
N ASP A 374 8.53 17.20 6.29
CA ASP A 374 9.76 16.66 6.88
C ASP A 374 9.60 16.33 8.38
N TYR A 375 8.86 17.17 9.11
CA TYR A 375 8.57 16.89 10.52
C TYR A 375 7.87 15.54 10.72
N LEU A 376 6.98 15.12 9.81
CA LEU A 376 6.27 13.83 9.91
C LEU A 376 7.21 12.62 9.79
N TYR A 377 8.42 12.81 9.27
CA TYR A 377 9.48 11.81 9.20
C TYR A 377 10.45 11.85 10.39
N SER A 378 10.36 12.85 11.27
CA SER A 378 11.05 12.82 12.56
C SER A 378 10.39 11.80 13.49
N TYR A 379 11.10 11.35 14.53
CA TYR A 379 10.52 10.46 15.54
C TYR A 379 9.29 11.11 16.22
N GLU A 380 9.39 12.38 16.60
CA GLU A 380 8.32 13.13 17.27
C GLU A 380 7.12 13.34 16.36
N GLY A 381 7.33 13.80 15.11
CA GLY A 381 6.24 14.02 14.19
C GLY A 381 5.59 12.73 13.72
N SER A 382 6.39 11.67 13.52
CA SER A 382 5.85 10.33 13.28
C SER A 382 4.97 9.87 14.43
N LEU A 383 5.46 9.92 15.68
CA LEU A 383 4.68 9.50 16.83
C LEU A 383 3.40 10.31 16.97
N PHE A 384 3.49 11.62 16.72
CA PHE A 384 2.37 12.54 16.78
C PHE A 384 1.29 12.24 15.73
N PHE A 385 1.67 12.00 14.48
CA PHE A 385 0.72 11.63 13.44
C PHE A 385 0.22 10.18 13.58
N ASN A 386 1.05 9.25 14.05
CA ASN A 386 0.63 7.86 14.26
C ASN A 386 -0.30 7.69 15.46
N LYS A 387 -0.04 8.37 16.59
CA LYS A 387 -0.74 8.10 17.88
C LYS A 387 -1.52 9.30 18.43
N GLY A 388 -1.40 10.47 17.83
CA GLY A 388 -1.95 11.72 18.37
C GLY A 388 -1.07 12.31 19.48
N PRO A 389 -1.49 13.42 20.10
CA PRO A 389 -0.75 14.06 21.19
C PRO A 389 -0.67 13.16 22.42
N GLU A 390 0.48 13.25 23.11
CA GLU A 390 0.64 12.70 24.46
C GLU A 390 -0.48 13.20 25.39
N GLY A 391 -0.92 12.34 26.31
CA GLY A 391 -1.99 12.63 27.26
C GLY A 391 -3.40 12.45 26.72
N LYS A 392 -3.56 12.10 25.43
CA LYS A 392 -4.87 11.71 24.85
C LYS A 392 -5.08 10.20 24.89
N LEU A 393 -4.27 9.48 24.11
CA LEU A 393 -4.36 8.03 23.97
C LEU A 393 -3.16 7.32 24.59
N TRP A 394 -2.03 8.01 24.73
CA TRP A 394 -0.78 7.42 25.20
C TRP A 394 0.00 8.42 26.04
N GLU A 395 0.95 7.92 26.83
CA GLU A 395 1.96 8.72 27.55
C GLU A 395 3.28 7.95 27.64
N TYR A 396 4.38 8.67 27.86
CA TYR A 396 5.65 8.04 28.22
C TYR A 396 5.62 7.47 29.63
N THR A 397 6.14 6.25 29.78
CA THR A 397 6.51 5.67 31.08
C THR A 397 8.01 5.79 31.34
N ASP A 398 8.80 5.85 30.27
CA ASP A 398 10.23 6.14 30.26
C ASP A 398 10.58 6.84 28.94
N GLU A 399 10.61 8.17 28.96
CA GLU A 399 10.88 8.99 27.78
C GLU A 399 12.29 8.77 27.23
N ALA A 400 13.29 8.60 28.10
CA ALA A 400 14.69 8.40 27.69
C ALA A 400 14.88 7.12 26.88
N ASN A 401 14.09 6.07 27.18
CA ASN A 401 14.09 4.81 26.45
C ASN A 401 12.91 4.67 25.47
N ARG A 402 12.14 5.74 25.25
CA ARG A 402 10.97 5.82 24.37
C ARG A 402 9.86 4.81 24.71
N VAL A 403 9.75 4.39 25.96
CA VAL A 403 8.74 3.41 26.39
C VAL A 403 7.45 4.15 26.75
N LYS A 404 6.34 3.67 26.20
CA LYS A 404 5.02 4.30 26.32
C LYS A 404 4.02 3.34 26.97
N ARG A 405 2.82 3.83 27.25
CA ARG A 405 1.64 3.01 27.54
C ARG A 405 0.38 3.68 27.00
N TYR A 406 -0.65 2.89 26.74
CA TYR A 406 -1.97 3.44 26.42
C TYR A 406 -2.68 3.95 27.67
N LEU A 407 -3.44 5.01 27.48
CA LEU A 407 -4.39 5.58 28.42
C LEU A 407 -5.80 5.01 28.13
N PRO A 408 -6.69 4.98 29.14
CA PRO A 408 -8.08 4.60 28.91
C PRO A 408 -8.76 5.49 27.87
N VAL A 409 -9.45 4.86 26.91
CA VAL A 409 -10.20 5.57 25.87
C VAL A 409 -11.46 6.19 26.48
N PRO A 410 -11.75 7.49 26.24
CA PRO A 410 -13.00 8.10 26.68
C PRO A 410 -14.23 7.40 26.10
N ASP A 411 -15.32 7.39 26.87
CA ASP A 411 -16.64 6.90 26.43
C ASP A 411 -16.70 5.43 26.01
N GLY A 412 -15.68 4.62 26.34
CA GLY A 412 -15.65 3.19 26.04
C GLY A 412 -15.58 2.84 24.55
N LYS A 413 -15.12 3.78 23.71
CA LYS A 413 -14.87 3.52 22.28
C LYS A 413 -13.71 2.56 22.09
N GLU A 414 -13.68 1.91 20.93
CA GLU A 414 -12.49 1.20 20.46
C GLU A 414 -11.32 2.18 20.28
N MET A 415 -10.12 1.70 20.62
CA MET A 415 -8.92 2.53 20.67
C MET A 415 -8.60 3.19 19.32
N GLU A 416 -8.64 2.42 18.24
CA GLU A 416 -8.35 2.92 16.90
C GLU A 416 -9.42 3.91 16.40
N ASP A 417 -10.70 3.68 16.72
CA ASP A 417 -11.77 4.62 16.39
C ASP A 417 -11.57 5.97 17.10
N TYR A 418 -11.14 5.95 18.37
CA TYR A 418 -10.80 7.17 19.08
C TYR A 418 -9.58 7.87 18.47
N ARG A 419 -8.51 7.11 18.17
CA ARG A 419 -7.30 7.63 17.52
C ARG A 419 -7.62 8.32 16.19
N ALA A 420 -8.49 7.73 15.39
CA ALA A 420 -8.95 8.26 14.10
C ALA A 420 -9.70 9.61 14.22
N THR A 421 -10.15 10.00 15.42
CA THR A 421 -10.69 11.35 15.66
C THR A 421 -9.60 12.39 15.96
N LEU A 422 -8.40 11.97 16.31
CA LEU A 422 -7.30 12.85 16.74
C LEU A 422 -6.36 13.22 15.59
N THR A 423 -6.13 12.30 14.66
CA THR A 423 -5.12 12.38 13.59
C THR A 423 -5.69 11.93 12.25
N PRO A 424 -5.24 12.52 11.12
CA PRO A 424 -5.65 12.06 9.79
C PRO A 424 -5.07 10.69 9.42
N ASN A 425 -4.03 10.20 10.10
CA ASN A 425 -3.36 8.93 9.76
C ASN A 425 -4.18 7.69 10.17
N TYR A 426 -5.28 7.45 9.46
CA TYR A 426 -6.15 6.30 9.64
C TYR A 426 -6.66 5.80 8.29
N GLY A 427 -6.33 4.55 7.95
CA GLY A 427 -6.77 3.92 6.70
C GLY A 427 -6.24 4.57 5.41
N ILE A 428 -5.19 5.40 5.50
CA ILE A 428 -4.60 6.14 4.38
C ILE A 428 -3.06 6.05 4.44
N PRO A 429 -2.34 6.12 3.31
CA PRO A 429 -0.88 6.07 3.27
C PRO A 429 -0.28 7.45 3.59
N ALA A 430 -0.35 7.89 4.85
CA ALA A 430 0.22 9.17 5.27
C ALA A 430 1.75 9.22 5.08
N PRO A 431 2.34 10.36 4.67
CA PRO A 431 3.78 10.54 4.47
C PRO A 431 4.51 10.63 5.82
N THR A 432 4.58 9.50 6.51
CA THR A 432 5.26 9.32 7.78
C THR A 432 6.06 8.02 7.75
N ILE A 433 6.82 7.79 8.82
CA ILE A 433 7.51 6.53 9.06
C ILE A 433 6.90 5.83 10.27
N ASN A 434 6.67 4.53 10.23
CA ASN A 434 6.27 3.71 11.36
C ASN A 434 7.38 2.70 11.69
N THR A 435 7.83 2.66 12.94
CA THR A 435 8.92 1.79 13.41
C THR A 435 8.55 1.11 14.73
N ASP A 436 9.34 0.13 15.16
CA ASP A 436 9.14 -0.51 16.46
C ASP A 436 9.23 0.47 17.63
N ASP A 437 10.08 1.48 17.53
CA ASP A 437 10.23 2.53 18.56
C ASP A 437 8.96 3.38 18.72
N ILE A 438 8.23 3.63 17.63
CA ILE A 438 6.92 4.30 17.68
C ILE A 438 5.91 3.49 18.47
N ASN A 439 5.97 2.16 18.36
CA ASN A 439 5.03 1.22 18.99
C ASN A 439 5.53 0.65 20.34
N LYS A 440 6.72 1.05 20.79
CA LYS A 440 7.37 0.49 21.99
C LYS A 440 6.57 0.76 23.27
N GLY A 441 6.18 -0.31 23.96
CA GLY A 441 5.34 -0.26 25.17
C GLY A 441 3.84 -0.14 24.91
N LEU A 442 3.43 -0.05 23.64
CA LEU A 442 2.03 0.00 23.21
C LEU A 442 1.50 -1.38 22.73
N LYS A 443 2.34 -2.41 22.81
CA LYS A 443 2.03 -3.78 22.37
C LYS A 443 1.47 -4.58 23.53
N THR A 444 0.38 -5.30 23.32
CA THR A 444 -0.19 -6.27 24.27
C THR A 444 0.66 -7.53 24.33
N ASP A 445 0.43 -8.40 25.33
CA ASP A 445 1.08 -9.71 25.40
C ASP A 445 0.80 -10.57 24.15
N PHE A 446 -0.38 -10.40 23.56
CA PHE A 446 -0.75 -11.07 22.30
C PHE A 446 0.08 -10.50 21.13
N ASP A 447 0.23 -9.19 21.02
CA ASP A 447 1.05 -8.57 19.97
C ASP A 447 2.51 -9.01 20.07
N LEU A 448 3.06 -9.07 21.29
CA LEU A 448 4.42 -9.57 21.53
C LEU A 448 4.58 -11.05 21.15
N TRP A 449 3.54 -11.86 21.37
CA TRP A 449 3.51 -13.25 20.91
C TRP A 449 3.46 -13.33 19.37
N VAL A 450 2.63 -12.52 18.71
CA VAL A 450 2.57 -12.46 17.24
C VAL A 450 3.91 -12.02 16.64
N GLU A 451 4.60 -11.07 17.26
CA GLU A 451 5.94 -10.64 16.85
C GLU A 451 6.98 -11.74 16.98
N LYS A 452 6.91 -12.51 18.07
CA LYS A 452 7.75 -13.68 18.24
C LYS A 452 7.48 -14.71 17.14
N GLU A 453 6.21 -15.03 16.88
CA GLU A 453 5.80 -15.96 15.82
C GLU A 453 6.29 -15.48 14.45
N THR A 454 6.12 -14.19 14.16
CA THR A 454 6.59 -13.56 12.91
C THR A 454 8.09 -13.64 12.80
N LYS A 455 8.82 -13.31 13.85
CA LYS A 455 10.27 -13.39 13.86
C LYS A 455 10.75 -14.82 13.59
N GLU A 456 10.28 -15.79 14.38
CA GLU A 456 10.76 -17.17 14.33
C GLU A 456 10.35 -17.90 13.04
N LYS A 457 9.15 -17.61 12.50
CA LYS A 457 8.58 -18.36 11.36
C LYS A 457 8.70 -17.65 10.02
N LEU A 458 8.99 -16.35 10.01
CA LEU A 458 9.18 -15.56 8.80
C LEU A 458 10.62 -15.00 8.74
N LEU A 459 10.98 -14.10 9.65
CA LEU A 459 12.20 -13.29 9.53
C LEU A 459 13.48 -14.11 9.70
N ASP A 460 13.58 -14.90 10.77
CA ASP A 460 14.74 -15.75 11.08
C ASP A 460 14.91 -16.91 10.08
N ARG A 461 13.90 -17.15 9.23
CA ARG A 461 13.93 -18.14 8.13
C ARG A 461 14.39 -17.56 6.80
N GLY A 462 14.86 -16.31 6.80
CA GLY A 462 15.45 -15.66 5.63
C GLY A 462 14.44 -15.01 4.71
N ALA A 463 13.38 -14.41 5.26
CA ALA A 463 12.44 -13.60 4.49
C ALA A 463 13.15 -12.44 3.78
N ARG A 464 12.82 -12.27 2.51
CA ARG A 464 13.52 -11.37 1.58
C ARG A 464 12.62 -10.18 1.23
N PRO A 465 13.20 -8.98 1.00
CA PRO A 465 12.47 -7.90 0.39
C PRO A 465 11.82 -8.38 -0.92
N PRO A 466 10.58 -7.97 -1.20
CA PRO A 466 9.95 -8.22 -2.49
C PRO A 466 10.63 -7.37 -3.57
N PHE A 467 10.25 -7.58 -4.82
CA PHE A 467 10.62 -6.75 -5.96
C PHE A 467 10.45 -5.28 -5.56
N PRO A 468 11.42 -4.40 -5.86
CA PRO A 468 11.37 -3.02 -5.36
C PRO A 468 10.20 -2.23 -5.96
N ALA A 469 9.80 -1.16 -5.28
CA ALA A 469 8.93 -0.17 -5.89
C ALA A 469 9.80 0.63 -6.87
N LEU A 470 9.46 0.62 -8.15
CA LEU A 470 10.27 1.26 -9.18
C LEU A 470 9.41 1.95 -10.23
N PHE A 471 10.08 2.76 -11.06
CA PHE A 471 9.49 3.42 -12.21
C PHE A 471 9.76 2.65 -13.50
N LEU A 472 8.69 2.45 -14.26
CA LEU A 472 8.77 2.20 -15.70
C LEU A 472 8.82 3.56 -16.42
N THR A 473 9.51 3.60 -17.56
CA THR A 473 9.37 4.71 -18.51
C THR A 473 7.93 4.76 -19.06
N VAL A 474 7.54 5.88 -19.67
CA VAL A 474 6.19 6.02 -20.25
C VAL A 474 5.93 4.97 -21.34
N GLU A 475 6.94 4.68 -22.17
CA GLU A 475 6.87 3.66 -23.21
C GLU A 475 6.74 2.25 -22.62
N GLU A 476 7.59 1.90 -21.64
CA GLU A 476 7.53 0.60 -20.96
C GLU A 476 6.21 0.40 -20.23
N GLN A 477 5.70 1.43 -19.54
CA GLN A 477 4.42 1.37 -18.85
C GLN A 477 3.25 1.16 -19.83
N THR A 478 3.30 1.84 -20.98
CA THR A 478 2.30 1.69 -22.05
C THR A 478 2.34 0.27 -22.62
N GLU A 479 3.53 -0.26 -22.86
CA GLU A 479 3.73 -1.63 -23.34
C GLU A 479 3.23 -2.67 -22.32
N ILE A 480 3.61 -2.54 -21.04
CA ILE A 480 3.14 -3.40 -19.94
C ILE A 480 1.62 -3.36 -19.81
N ASN A 481 0.98 -2.20 -19.90
CA ASN A 481 -0.47 -2.09 -19.86
C ASN A 481 -1.14 -2.83 -21.02
N SER A 482 -0.56 -2.76 -22.22
CA SER A 482 -1.06 -3.49 -23.40
C SER A 482 -0.84 -5.00 -23.30
N LEU A 483 0.27 -5.45 -22.72
CA LEU A 483 0.57 -6.87 -22.54
C LEU A 483 -0.32 -7.49 -21.45
N ASN A 484 -0.50 -6.78 -20.33
CA ASN A 484 -1.23 -7.27 -19.16
C ASN A 484 -2.75 -7.35 -19.34
N SER A 485 -3.34 -6.61 -20.29
CA SER A 485 -4.80 -6.69 -20.53
C SER A 485 -5.25 -8.12 -20.80
N ASP A 486 -4.44 -8.87 -21.55
CA ASP A 486 -4.75 -10.23 -21.95
C ASP A 486 -4.01 -11.25 -21.08
N LEU A 487 -2.73 -11.01 -20.76
CA LEU A 487 -1.91 -11.92 -19.95
C LEU A 487 -2.53 -12.20 -18.58
N SER A 488 -2.90 -11.16 -17.83
CA SER A 488 -3.44 -11.33 -16.48
C SER A 488 -4.73 -12.13 -16.49
N THR A 489 -5.62 -11.86 -17.45
CA THR A 489 -6.88 -12.60 -17.62
C THR A 489 -6.61 -14.07 -17.96
N TYR A 490 -5.67 -14.34 -18.87
CA TYR A 490 -5.33 -15.70 -19.27
C TYR A 490 -4.69 -16.50 -18.12
N VAL A 491 -3.72 -15.93 -17.40
CA VAL A 491 -3.11 -16.54 -16.20
C VAL A 491 -4.18 -16.89 -15.18
N GLN A 492 -5.06 -15.94 -14.85
CA GLN A 492 -6.10 -16.15 -13.85
C GLN A 492 -7.04 -17.30 -14.21
N GLN A 493 -7.50 -17.37 -15.47
CA GLN A 493 -8.38 -18.44 -15.93
C GLN A 493 -7.68 -19.79 -15.97
N MET A 494 -6.42 -19.84 -16.42
CA MET A 494 -5.68 -21.09 -16.55
C MET A 494 -5.29 -21.66 -15.19
N GLU A 495 -4.89 -20.82 -14.24
CA GLU A 495 -4.63 -21.25 -12.85
C GLU A 495 -5.87 -21.90 -12.24
N ALA A 496 -7.05 -21.26 -12.31
CA ALA A 496 -8.29 -21.84 -11.81
C ALA A 496 -8.60 -23.18 -12.51
N LYS A 497 -8.39 -23.29 -13.82
CA LYS A 497 -8.60 -24.54 -14.57
C LYS A 497 -7.61 -25.64 -14.18
N PHE A 498 -6.34 -25.32 -13.98
CA PHE A 498 -5.33 -26.28 -13.55
C PHE A 498 -5.62 -26.78 -12.12
N VAL A 499 -5.94 -25.87 -11.19
CA VAL A 499 -6.29 -26.25 -9.81
C VAL A 499 -7.54 -27.12 -9.78
N THR A 500 -8.60 -26.73 -10.49
CA THR A 500 -9.85 -27.51 -10.52
C THR A 500 -9.78 -28.79 -11.35
N GLY A 501 -8.73 -28.97 -12.17
CA GLY A 501 -8.57 -30.07 -13.10
C GLY A 501 -9.41 -29.94 -14.38
N ALA A 502 -10.05 -28.79 -14.62
CA ALA A 502 -10.72 -28.48 -15.88
C ALA A 502 -9.73 -28.39 -17.06
N GLU A 503 -8.46 -28.10 -16.76
CA GLU A 503 -7.33 -28.25 -17.69
C GLU A 503 -6.29 -29.22 -17.07
N PRO A 504 -5.86 -30.27 -17.79
CA PRO A 504 -4.82 -31.16 -17.29
C PRO A 504 -3.46 -30.46 -17.26
N LEU A 505 -2.69 -30.64 -16.18
CA LEU A 505 -1.32 -30.11 -16.04
C LEU A 505 -0.32 -30.67 -17.08
N SER A 506 -0.65 -31.75 -17.79
CA SER A 506 0.10 -32.17 -18.98
C SER A 506 0.07 -31.14 -20.12
N ASN A 507 -0.84 -30.16 -20.07
CA ASN A 507 -0.94 -29.07 -21.03
C ASN A 507 -0.08 -27.84 -20.69
N TRP A 508 0.78 -27.96 -19.67
CA TRP A 508 1.68 -26.88 -19.21
C TRP A 508 2.52 -26.27 -20.34
N ASP A 509 3.11 -27.09 -21.21
CA ASP A 509 3.95 -26.57 -22.31
C ASP A 509 3.15 -25.73 -23.32
N ASN A 510 1.88 -26.06 -23.54
CA ASN A 510 1.00 -25.27 -24.38
C ASN A 510 0.59 -23.96 -23.70
N TYR A 511 0.42 -23.98 -22.38
CA TYR A 511 0.23 -22.77 -21.58
C TYR A 511 1.46 -21.85 -21.71
N LEU A 512 2.68 -22.35 -21.50
CA LEU A 512 3.91 -21.58 -21.69
C LEU A 512 4.06 -21.05 -23.12
N SER A 513 3.74 -21.87 -24.13
CA SER A 513 3.75 -21.44 -25.53
C SER A 513 2.77 -20.28 -25.78
N THR A 514 1.62 -20.29 -25.11
CA THR A 514 0.62 -19.23 -25.21
C THR A 514 1.08 -17.97 -24.48
N MET A 515 1.60 -18.10 -23.25
CA MET A 515 2.20 -17.00 -22.48
C MET A 515 3.29 -16.28 -23.28
N LYS A 516 4.18 -17.04 -23.92
CA LYS A 516 5.24 -16.50 -24.79
C LYS A 516 4.67 -15.73 -25.98
N LYS A 517 3.64 -16.26 -26.66
CA LYS A 517 2.95 -15.56 -27.77
C LYS A 517 2.25 -14.28 -27.33
N MET A 518 1.80 -14.24 -26.09
CA MET A 518 1.18 -13.07 -25.47
C MET A 518 2.20 -12.07 -24.91
N GLY A 519 3.50 -12.37 -24.99
CA GLY A 519 4.58 -11.46 -24.64
C GLY A 519 5.08 -11.57 -23.20
N ALA A 520 4.90 -12.72 -22.52
CA ALA A 520 5.46 -12.94 -21.18
C ALA A 520 6.97 -12.67 -21.11
N ASP A 521 7.75 -13.11 -22.11
CA ASP A 521 9.19 -12.84 -22.16
C ASP A 521 9.47 -11.33 -22.20
N ARG A 522 8.62 -10.56 -22.91
CA ARG A 522 8.76 -9.11 -23.02
C ARG A 522 8.45 -8.39 -21.71
N VAL A 523 7.50 -8.91 -20.92
CA VAL A 523 7.24 -8.43 -19.56
C VAL A 523 8.50 -8.56 -18.70
N VAL A 524 9.17 -9.72 -18.74
CA VAL A 524 10.42 -9.96 -18.01
C VAL A 524 11.52 -8.98 -18.45
N GLU A 525 11.72 -8.82 -19.76
CA GLU A 525 12.72 -7.88 -20.29
C GLU A 525 12.51 -6.44 -19.80
N ILE A 526 11.26 -5.97 -19.79
CA ILE A 526 10.92 -4.61 -19.35
C ILE A 526 11.22 -4.46 -17.85
N TYR A 527 10.78 -5.40 -17.02
CA TYR A 527 11.01 -5.33 -15.58
C TYR A 527 12.48 -5.53 -15.21
N GLN A 528 13.24 -6.35 -15.96
CA GLN A 528 14.70 -6.44 -15.80
C GLN A 528 15.36 -5.09 -16.08
N GLY A 529 15.04 -4.46 -17.21
CA GLY A 529 15.61 -3.15 -17.54
C GLY A 529 15.26 -2.08 -16.50
N ALA A 530 14.04 -2.11 -15.97
CA ALA A 530 13.62 -1.21 -14.90
C ALA A 530 14.34 -1.48 -13.57
N TYR A 531 14.52 -2.76 -13.23
CA TYR A 531 15.27 -3.18 -12.05
C TYR A 531 16.74 -2.74 -12.14
N ASP A 532 17.38 -2.95 -13.28
CA ASP A 532 18.78 -2.54 -13.51
C ASP A 532 18.97 -1.03 -13.33
N ARG A 533 18.02 -0.22 -13.86
CA ARG A 533 18.01 1.24 -13.64
C ARG A 533 17.84 1.59 -12.17
N TRP A 534 16.84 1.02 -11.51
CA TRP A 534 16.58 1.24 -10.08
C TRP A 534 17.80 0.89 -9.22
N LYS A 535 18.49 -0.21 -9.55
CA LYS A 535 19.68 -0.66 -8.83
C LYS A 535 20.86 0.30 -8.99
N SER A 536 20.96 0.95 -10.16
CA SER A 536 22.03 1.89 -10.50
C SER A 536 21.86 3.30 -9.92
N ASN A 537 20.64 3.68 -9.52
CA ASN A 537 20.36 4.88 -8.71
C ASN A 537 20.96 4.76 -7.31
#